data_AF-A0A1U7RHD3-F1
#
_entry.id   AF-A0A1U7RHD3-F1
#
_cell.length_a   1.000
_cell.length_b   1.000
_cell.length_c   1.000
_cell.angle_alpha   90.00
_cell.angle_beta   90.00
_cell.angle_gamma   90.00
#
_symmetry.space_group_name_H-M   'P 1'
#
loop_
_entity.id
_entity.type
_entity.pdbx_description
1 polymer ?
#
loop_
_entity_poly.entity_id
_entity_poly.type
_entity_poly.pdbx_seq_one_letter_code
_entity_poly.pdbx_strand_id
1 'polypeptide(L)'
;MTDEAICQVIGQKNFFDACNHIFDLEQSKTVDKAKIDALYNKLEERMWEVVKTAVQSGDGVLLEPLKSVAASLEWQKQKKKEQFDSNNEMEGTSTWRPKYWNKDLANLLIDCMAAQFPSAEFAISTDEMALKKHLKQLETTVLPTLECRRAFFKEAGLLTIYRKCCNVCLSSHLTTLIDCDFNFSTCLLVYEWGLNMCKSCSEKLLQPSWTLEQKVSVEALCLVRIFSNLEEKLLAAAKEEVREALKETITPRKKLVTDTTVVKILTEGAEAVQHISERLRERVEVACLEEFQHFLWSYENEERSLHQPDRPSESCTKLQVFENCIVLRAAWHKLTYIYNTNADMDAKVKEIISRIEEEGREYLWKAIAPEVKATLKKHFRSHDSHLTKFLVPLKSNLLAFEKKGTDSYEMLIRAVHHRIVMEYVQALLTGYRKSRPKQQRSITRRIEQDYETLQDLFVKCLERTSDHHFGHGRHSQSRR
;
A
#
# COMPACT_ATOMS: atom_id res chain seq x y z
N MET A 1 5.19 -59.34 32.90
CA MET A 1 6.27 -59.37 31.88
C MET A 1 7.54 -58.82 32.49
N THR A 2 8.71 -59.23 32.00
CA THR A 2 10.00 -58.64 32.40
C THR A 2 10.27 -57.33 31.62
N ASP A 3 11.12 -56.45 32.17
CA ASP A 3 11.52 -55.18 31.53
C ASP A 3 12.07 -55.39 30.10
N GLU A 4 12.78 -56.51 29.86
CA GLU A 4 13.32 -56.90 28.56
C GLU A 4 12.21 -57.22 27.53
N ALA A 5 11.15 -57.90 27.96
CA ALA A 5 10.03 -58.24 27.09
C ALA A 5 9.27 -56.98 26.64
N ILE A 6 9.15 -55.96 27.51
CA ILE A 6 8.54 -54.68 27.16
C ILE A 6 9.43 -53.87 26.21
N CYS A 7 10.75 -53.88 26.43
CA CYS A 7 11.69 -53.29 25.49
C CYS A 7 11.62 -53.94 24.10
N GLN A 8 11.33 -55.25 24.02
CA GLN A 8 11.13 -55.95 22.76
C GLN A 8 9.84 -55.52 22.06
N VAL A 9 8.73 -55.36 22.79
CA VAL A 9 7.46 -54.85 22.25
C VAL A 9 7.61 -53.41 21.74
N ILE A 10 8.34 -52.56 22.46
CA ILE A 10 8.72 -51.21 22.00
C ILE A 10 9.57 -51.30 20.71
N GLY A 11 10.54 -52.21 20.66
CA GLY A 11 11.38 -52.43 19.47
C GLY A 11 10.60 -52.93 18.25
N GLN A 12 9.53 -53.67 18.46
CA GLN A 12 8.59 -54.11 17.43
C GLN A 12 7.60 -53.01 16.98
N LYS A 13 7.71 -51.80 17.54
CA LYS A 13 6.85 -50.63 17.24
C LYS A 13 5.37 -50.85 17.56
N ASN A 14 5.06 -51.77 18.48
CA ASN A 14 3.72 -51.95 19.01
C ASN A 14 3.55 -51.14 20.29
N PHE A 15 3.35 -49.83 20.11
CA PHE A 15 3.35 -48.83 21.17
C PHE A 15 2.13 -48.90 22.10
N PHE A 16 0.96 -49.25 21.57
CA PHE A 16 -0.26 -49.38 22.38
C PHE A 16 -0.14 -50.52 23.40
N ASP A 17 0.33 -51.69 22.96
CA ASP A 17 0.54 -52.84 23.85
C ASP A 17 1.65 -52.55 24.87
N ALA A 18 2.71 -51.85 24.45
CA ALA A 18 3.73 -51.36 25.38
C ALA A 18 3.16 -50.42 26.45
N CYS A 19 2.21 -49.52 26.11
CA CYS A 19 1.54 -48.65 27.08
C CYS A 19 0.81 -49.46 28.15
N ASN A 20 0.03 -50.48 27.74
CA ASN A 20 -0.72 -51.33 28.65
C ASN A 20 0.22 -52.12 29.58
N HIS A 21 1.28 -52.73 29.03
CA HIS A 21 2.24 -53.50 29.83
C HIS A 21 3.02 -52.64 30.84
N ILE A 22 3.40 -51.41 30.47
CA ILE A 22 4.06 -50.48 31.41
C ILE A 22 3.07 -50.04 32.50
N PHE A 23 1.81 -49.77 32.13
CA PHE A 23 0.78 -49.39 33.09
C PHE A 23 0.46 -50.51 34.09
N ASP A 24 0.36 -51.76 33.64
CA ASP A 24 0.13 -52.91 34.53
C ASP A 24 1.29 -53.10 35.52
N LEU A 25 2.53 -52.86 35.10
CA LEU A 25 3.71 -52.86 35.96
C LEU A 25 3.72 -51.69 36.96
N GLU A 26 3.22 -50.52 36.56
CA GLU A 26 3.05 -49.39 37.47
C GLU A 26 2.01 -49.71 38.56
N GLN A 27 0.90 -50.36 38.19
CA GLN A 27 -0.16 -50.75 39.13
C GLN A 27 0.25 -51.86 40.10
N SER A 28 1.15 -52.77 39.70
CA SER A 28 1.61 -53.85 40.58
C SER A 28 2.47 -53.35 41.76
N LYS A 29 2.98 -52.11 41.72
CA LYS A 29 3.86 -51.50 42.75
C LYS A 29 5.12 -52.32 43.09
N THR A 30 5.47 -53.29 42.25
CA THR A 30 6.61 -54.20 42.47
C THR A 30 7.92 -53.66 41.90
N VAL A 31 7.86 -52.59 41.10
CA VAL A 31 8.99 -52.05 40.33
C VAL A 31 9.26 -50.61 40.74
N ASP A 32 10.54 -50.24 40.80
CA ASP A 32 10.98 -48.88 41.10
C ASP A 32 10.44 -47.87 40.07
N LYS A 33 9.96 -46.74 40.56
CA LYS A 33 9.41 -45.64 39.76
C LYS A 33 10.40 -45.13 38.72
N ALA A 34 11.70 -45.13 39.04
CA ALA A 34 12.75 -44.73 38.12
C ALA A 34 12.83 -45.64 36.88
N LYS A 35 12.53 -46.94 37.02
CA LYS A 35 12.51 -47.88 35.89
C LYS A 35 11.27 -47.71 35.01
N ILE A 36 10.11 -47.47 35.63
CA ILE A 36 8.87 -47.15 34.91
C ILE A 36 9.05 -45.86 34.09
N ASP A 37 9.66 -44.83 34.69
CA ASP A 37 10.01 -43.58 34.02
C ASP A 37 10.93 -43.82 32.81
N ALA A 38 11.96 -44.67 32.96
CA ALA A 38 12.86 -45.00 31.86
C ALA A 38 12.15 -45.74 30.70
N LEU A 39 11.18 -46.61 31.00
CA LEU A 39 10.39 -47.31 29.98
C LEU A 39 9.47 -46.35 29.22
N TYR A 40 8.80 -45.42 29.90
CA TYR A 40 7.99 -44.39 29.23
C TYR A 40 8.84 -43.46 28.35
N ASN A 41 10.02 -43.02 28.81
CA ASN A 41 10.92 -42.20 28.01
C ASN A 41 11.37 -42.93 26.73
N LYS A 42 11.73 -44.21 26.84
CA LYS A 42 12.14 -45.03 25.70
C LYS A 42 11.00 -45.29 24.72
N LEU A 43 9.80 -45.52 25.23
CA LEU A 43 8.59 -45.65 24.41
C LEU A 43 8.35 -44.37 23.60
N GLU A 44 8.41 -43.22 24.28
CA GLU A 44 8.20 -41.91 23.70
C GLU A 44 9.23 -41.60 22.60
N GLU A 45 10.53 -41.81 22.87
CA GLU A 45 11.61 -41.65 21.89
C GLU A 45 11.34 -42.44 20.60
N ARG A 46 10.93 -43.71 20.72
CA ARG A 46 10.64 -44.58 19.58
C ARG A 46 9.36 -44.19 18.83
N MET A 47 8.33 -43.72 19.53
CA MET A 47 7.13 -43.18 18.88
C MET A 47 7.48 -41.95 18.03
N TRP A 48 8.30 -41.04 18.56
CA TRP A 48 8.72 -39.82 17.87
C TRP A 48 9.63 -40.10 16.68
N GLU A 49 10.53 -41.07 16.76
CA GLU A 49 11.31 -41.54 15.60
C GLU A 49 10.39 -42.00 14.46
N VAL A 50 9.39 -42.83 14.77
CA VAL A 50 8.43 -43.32 13.77
C VAL A 50 7.67 -42.16 13.11
N VAL A 51 7.18 -41.21 13.90
CA VAL A 51 6.48 -40.03 13.37
C VAL A 51 7.41 -39.19 12.49
N LYS A 52 8.65 -38.93 12.94
CA LYS A 52 9.62 -38.14 12.17
C LYS A 52 9.94 -38.80 10.82
N THR A 53 10.18 -40.10 10.80
CA THR A 53 10.43 -40.84 9.55
C THR A 53 9.19 -40.86 8.66
N ALA A 54 7.99 -41.00 9.23
CA ALA A 54 6.73 -40.93 8.49
C ALA A 54 6.51 -39.56 7.84
N VAL A 55 6.79 -38.48 8.57
CA VAL A 55 6.76 -37.12 8.01
C VAL A 55 7.83 -36.92 6.97
N GLN A 56 9.00 -37.57 7.01
CA GLN A 56 10.04 -37.31 5.99
C GLN A 56 9.87 -38.16 4.73
N SER A 57 9.61 -39.45 4.89
CA SER A 57 9.65 -40.45 3.82
C SER A 57 8.28 -40.80 3.23
N GLY A 58 7.19 -40.65 3.99
CA GLY A 58 5.86 -41.10 3.57
C GLY A 58 5.77 -42.60 3.29
N ASP A 59 6.69 -43.41 3.82
CA ASP A 59 6.75 -44.85 3.55
C ASP A 59 5.55 -45.60 4.15
N GLY A 60 4.84 -46.35 3.31
CA GLY A 60 3.71 -47.19 3.68
C GLY A 60 4.05 -48.23 4.75
N VAL A 61 5.32 -48.64 4.86
CA VAL A 61 5.81 -49.56 5.90
C VAL A 61 5.62 -48.99 7.31
N LEU A 62 5.48 -47.68 7.46
CA LEU A 62 5.28 -47.02 8.76
C LEU A 62 3.81 -46.88 9.17
N LEU A 63 2.85 -47.32 8.35
CA LEU A 63 1.43 -47.14 8.64
C LEU A 63 0.99 -47.82 9.94
N GLU A 64 1.33 -49.10 10.11
CA GLU A 64 0.95 -49.87 11.31
C GLU A 64 1.63 -49.33 12.58
N PRO A 65 2.95 -49.02 12.58
CA PRO A 65 3.57 -48.25 13.66
C PRO A 65 2.85 -46.93 13.98
N LEU A 66 2.40 -46.18 12.96
CA LEU A 66 1.71 -44.89 13.15
C LEU A 66 0.30 -45.06 13.74
N LYS A 67 -0.43 -46.11 13.33
CA LYS A 67 -1.71 -46.49 13.95
C LYS A 67 -1.52 -46.83 15.42
N SER A 68 -0.43 -47.52 15.76
CA SER A 68 -0.07 -47.81 17.15
C SER A 68 0.22 -46.53 17.95
N VAL A 69 0.91 -45.55 17.35
CA VAL A 69 1.10 -44.20 17.96
C VAL A 69 -0.26 -43.52 18.22
N ALA A 70 -1.17 -43.54 17.25
CA ALA A 70 -2.49 -42.94 17.40
C ALA A 70 -3.31 -43.61 18.51
N ALA A 71 -3.28 -44.95 18.56
CA ALA A 71 -3.91 -45.73 19.61
C ALA A 71 -3.33 -45.40 20.99
N SER A 72 -2.01 -45.22 21.13
CA SER A 72 -1.37 -44.79 22.38
C SER A 72 -1.80 -43.39 22.83
N LEU A 73 -2.06 -42.47 21.89
CA LEU A 73 -2.55 -41.12 22.21
C LEU A 73 -4.01 -41.13 22.68
N GLU A 74 -4.86 -41.96 22.06
CA GLU A 74 -6.24 -42.14 22.50
C GLU A 74 -6.28 -42.86 23.86
N TRP A 75 -5.43 -43.87 24.05
CA TRP A 75 -5.22 -44.52 25.36
C TRP A 75 -4.83 -43.51 26.43
N GLN A 76 -3.88 -42.61 26.16
CA GLN A 76 -3.49 -41.54 27.09
C GLN A 76 -4.69 -40.64 27.43
N LYS A 77 -5.47 -40.19 26.44
CA LYS A 77 -6.64 -39.35 26.67
C LYS A 77 -7.68 -40.06 27.55
N GLN A 78 -7.94 -41.33 27.28
CA GLN A 78 -8.89 -42.14 28.02
C GLN A 78 -8.44 -42.36 29.47
N LYS A 79 -7.17 -42.72 29.70
CA LYS A 79 -6.61 -42.91 31.05
C LYS A 79 -6.56 -41.62 31.85
N LYS A 80 -6.28 -40.49 31.19
CA LYS A 80 -6.38 -39.17 31.80
C LYS A 80 -7.80 -38.92 32.31
N LYS A 81 -8.82 -39.19 31.49
CA LYS A 81 -10.23 -39.01 31.86
C LYS A 81 -10.64 -39.91 33.03
N GLU A 82 -10.29 -41.20 32.98
CA GLU A 82 -10.54 -42.15 34.07
C GLU A 82 -9.93 -41.70 35.40
N GLN A 83 -8.72 -41.11 35.37
CA GLN A 83 -8.05 -40.58 36.55
C GLN A 83 -8.72 -39.32 37.11
N PHE A 84 -9.25 -38.45 36.23
CA PHE A 84 -10.00 -37.26 36.65
C PHE A 84 -11.36 -37.64 37.25
N ASP A 85 -12.05 -38.63 36.69
CA ASP A 85 -13.35 -39.09 37.17
C ASP A 85 -13.24 -39.86 38.51
N SER A 86 -12.08 -40.45 38.82
CA SER A 86 -11.83 -41.18 40.09
C SER A 86 -11.35 -40.31 41.25
N ASN A 87 -10.81 -39.12 40.99
CA ASN A 87 -10.23 -38.24 42.02
C ASN A 87 -11.18 -37.10 42.38
N ASN A 88 -11.97 -37.29 43.43
CA ASN A 88 -12.77 -36.24 44.07
C ASN A 88 -11.93 -35.35 45.03
N GLU A 89 -10.61 -35.34 44.92
CA GLU A 89 -9.71 -34.60 45.82
C GLU A 89 -8.85 -33.57 45.08
N MET A 90 -8.79 -32.38 45.70
CA MET A 90 -8.11 -31.17 45.24
C MET A 90 -6.67 -31.39 44.78
N GLU A 91 -6.31 -30.66 43.71
CA GLU A 91 -4.98 -30.07 43.40
C GLU A 91 -3.75 -30.71 44.06
N GLY A 92 -3.53 -32.00 43.82
CA GLY A 92 -2.19 -32.59 43.84
C GLY A 92 -1.60 -32.53 42.43
N THR A 93 -0.38 -32.00 42.28
CA THR A 93 0.40 -32.06 41.04
C THR A 93 0.61 -33.53 40.63
N SER A 94 -0.34 -34.11 39.89
CA SER A 94 -0.36 -35.54 39.59
C SER A 94 0.99 -35.95 39.00
N THR A 95 1.62 -37.00 39.52
CA THR A 95 2.93 -37.48 39.05
C THR A 95 2.81 -38.45 37.86
N TRP A 96 1.63 -38.53 37.25
CA TRP A 96 1.36 -39.39 36.11
C TRP A 96 2.12 -38.92 34.86
N ARG A 97 2.84 -39.83 34.20
CA ARG A 97 3.98 -39.52 33.31
C ARG A 97 3.73 -39.51 31.80
N PRO A 98 2.68 -40.10 31.20
CA PRO A 98 2.37 -39.75 29.82
C PRO A 98 1.71 -38.36 29.84
N LYS A 99 2.50 -37.33 30.09
CA LYS A 99 2.07 -35.93 30.20
C LYS A 99 2.40 -35.22 28.91
N TYR A 100 1.34 -34.79 28.23
CA TYR A 100 1.39 -33.91 27.05
C TYR A 100 1.88 -34.52 25.73
N TRP A 101 1.92 -35.84 25.55
CA TRP A 101 2.23 -36.46 24.25
C TRP A 101 1.50 -35.87 23.03
N ASN A 102 0.26 -35.41 23.17
CA ASN A 102 -0.42 -34.68 22.08
C ASN A 102 0.25 -33.33 21.74
N LYS A 103 0.75 -32.59 22.72
CA LYS A 103 1.52 -31.35 22.54
C LYS A 103 2.90 -31.65 21.97
N ASP A 104 3.56 -32.69 22.48
CA ASP A 104 4.90 -33.08 22.02
C ASP A 104 4.87 -33.56 20.57
N LEU A 105 3.86 -34.37 20.22
CA LEU A 105 3.58 -34.73 18.82
C LEU A 105 3.34 -33.48 17.96
N ALA A 106 2.52 -32.54 18.42
CA ALA A 106 2.22 -31.32 17.66
C ALA A 106 3.50 -30.51 17.40
N ASN A 107 4.35 -30.33 18.41
CA ASN A 107 5.64 -29.64 18.28
C ASN A 107 6.58 -30.38 17.31
N LEU A 108 6.70 -31.70 17.45
CA LEU A 108 7.53 -32.52 16.55
C LEU A 108 7.08 -32.41 15.09
N LEU A 109 5.76 -32.48 14.85
CA LEU A 109 5.19 -32.31 13.52
C LEU A 109 5.48 -30.91 12.96
N ILE A 110 5.33 -29.87 13.79
CA ILE A 110 5.65 -28.48 13.39
C ILE A 110 7.12 -28.37 13.00
N ASP A 111 8.05 -28.88 13.82
CA ASP A 111 9.49 -28.82 13.54
C ASP A 111 9.88 -29.57 12.26
N CYS A 112 9.32 -30.77 12.07
CA CYS A 112 9.59 -31.59 10.89
C CYS A 112 8.99 -30.99 9.61
N MET A 113 7.86 -30.31 9.71
CA MET A 113 7.23 -29.62 8.59
C MET A 113 7.94 -28.30 8.28
N ALA A 114 8.27 -27.50 9.30
CA ALA A 114 8.98 -26.23 9.19
C ALA A 114 10.33 -26.41 8.48
N ALA A 115 11.05 -27.49 8.76
CA ALA A 115 12.31 -27.81 8.07
C ALA A 115 12.17 -28.06 6.55
N GLN A 116 10.96 -28.27 6.04
CA GLN A 116 10.70 -28.44 4.60
C GLN A 116 10.39 -27.13 3.89
N PHE A 117 10.09 -26.07 4.65
CA PHE A 117 9.88 -24.75 4.06
C PHE A 117 11.24 -24.15 3.68
N PRO A 118 11.37 -23.61 2.45
CA PRO A 118 12.56 -22.86 2.08
C PRO A 118 12.73 -21.65 3.01
N SER A 119 13.98 -21.32 3.38
CA SER A 119 14.27 -20.17 4.24
C SER A 119 13.67 -18.90 3.63
N ALA A 120 12.90 -18.16 4.45
CA ALA A 120 12.33 -16.88 4.06
C ALA A 120 13.41 -15.80 3.83
N GLU A 121 14.66 -16.02 4.28
CA GLU A 121 15.76 -15.08 4.13
C GLU A 121 16.11 -14.76 2.66
N PHE A 122 15.78 -15.67 1.72
CA PHE A 122 15.95 -15.43 0.29
C PHE A 122 14.87 -14.54 -0.33
N ALA A 123 13.71 -14.37 0.32
CA ALA A 123 12.66 -13.46 -0.12
C ALA A 123 12.90 -12.00 0.33
N ILE A 124 13.93 -11.76 1.15
CA ILE A 124 14.29 -10.45 1.69
C ILE A 124 15.02 -9.58 0.64
N SER A 125 15.56 -10.20 -0.42
CA SER A 125 16.01 -9.43 -1.57
C SER A 125 14.79 -8.87 -2.30
N THR A 126 14.78 -7.57 -2.57
CA THR A 126 13.83 -6.84 -3.43
C THR A 126 13.73 -7.37 -4.87
N ASP A 127 14.38 -8.50 -5.18
CA ASP A 127 14.32 -9.16 -6.48
C ASP A 127 13.02 -9.96 -6.65
N GLU A 128 12.14 -9.45 -7.52
CA GLU A 128 10.90 -10.09 -7.95
C GLU A 128 11.11 -11.53 -8.46
N MET A 129 12.25 -11.82 -9.10
CA MET A 129 12.57 -13.14 -9.63
C MET A 129 12.86 -14.15 -8.52
N ALA A 130 13.57 -13.73 -7.46
CA ALA A 130 13.82 -14.55 -6.29
C ALA A 130 12.50 -14.91 -5.58
N LEU A 131 11.61 -13.92 -5.43
CA LEU A 131 10.28 -14.14 -4.85
C LEU A 131 9.45 -15.11 -5.70
N LYS A 132 9.37 -14.92 -7.02
CA LYS A 132 8.68 -15.85 -7.93
C LYS A 132 9.22 -17.27 -7.84
N LYS A 133 10.54 -17.42 -7.75
CA LYS A 133 11.18 -18.74 -7.57
C LYS A 133 10.79 -19.38 -6.24
N HIS A 134 10.77 -18.60 -5.15
CA HIS A 134 10.35 -19.06 -3.82
C HIS A 134 8.88 -19.51 -3.81
N LEU A 135 7.97 -18.68 -4.35
CA LEU A 135 6.55 -19.01 -4.44
C LEU A 135 6.31 -20.26 -5.30
N LYS A 136 7.05 -20.41 -6.41
CA LYS A 136 7.01 -21.62 -7.24
C LYS A 136 7.51 -22.86 -6.49
N GLN A 137 8.57 -22.74 -5.70
CA GLN A 137 9.07 -23.87 -4.87
C GLN A 137 8.05 -24.29 -3.81
N LEU A 138 7.35 -23.35 -3.18
CA LEU A 138 6.25 -23.65 -2.26
C LEU A 138 5.15 -24.44 -2.98
N GLU A 139 4.73 -23.95 -4.15
CA GLU A 139 3.66 -24.54 -4.97
C GLU A 139 4.02 -25.94 -5.50
N THR A 140 5.24 -26.15 -6.00
CA THR A 140 5.61 -27.42 -6.66
C THR A 140 6.18 -28.46 -5.72
N THR A 141 6.74 -28.06 -4.58
CA THR A 141 7.49 -28.97 -3.71
C THR A 141 6.83 -29.13 -2.35
N VAL A 142 6.63 -28.03 -1.62
CA VAL A 142 6.17 -28.09 -0.22
C VAL A 142 4.71 -28.52 -0.14
N LEU A 143 3.84 -27.85 -0.90
CA LEU A 143 2.39 -28.08 -0.84
C LEU A 143 1.99 -29.50 -1.31
N PRO A 144 2.51 -30.04 -2.43
CA PRO A 144 2.22 -31.41 -2.84
C PRO A 144 2.73 -32.45 -1.84
N THR A 145 3.87 -32.17 -1.19
CA THR A 145 4.47 -33.05 -0.19
C THR A 145 3.61 -33.12 1.08
N LEU A 146 3.05 -31.99 1.53
CA LEU A 146 2.08 -31.95 2.62
C LEU A 146 0.78 -32.68 2.24
N GLU A 147 0.31 -32.52 1.01
CA GLU A 147 -0.95 -33.15 0.58
C GLU A 147 -0.82 -34.68 0.42
N CYS A 148 0.27 -35.16 -0.16
CA CYS A 148 0.52 -36.58 -0.36
C CYS A 148 0.47 -37.36 0.97
N ARG A 149 0.98 -36.74 2.05
CA ARG A 149 1.02 -37.36 3.38
C ARG A 149 -0.32 -37.30 4.11
N ARG A 150 -1.26 -36.46 3.68
CA ARG A 150 -2.57 -36.30 4.33
C ARG A 150 -3.36 -37.61 4.36
N ALA A 151 -3.37 -38.37 3.26
CA ALA A 151 -4.05 -39.66 3.19
C ALA A 151 -3.44 -40.68 4.16
N PHE A 152 -2.11 -40.71 4.24
CA PHE A 152 -1.37 -41.57 5.15
C PHE A 152 -1.67 -41.27 6.63
N PHE A 153 -1.63 -40.00 7.03
CA PHE A 153 -1.99 -39.59 8.41
C PHE A 153 -3.49 -39.74 8.71
N LYS A 154 -4.36 -39.70 7.69
CA LYS A 154 -5.78 -40.01 7.83
C LYS A 154 -6.01 -41.47 8.14
N GLU A 155 -5.35 -42.36 7.42
CA GLU A 155 -5.45 -43.81 7.63
C GLU A 155 -4.90 -44.22 9.01
N ALA A 156 -3.91 -43.49 9.53
CA ALA A 156 -3.39 -43.69 10.87
C ALA A 156 -4.25 -43.08 12.00
N GLY A 157 -5.32 -42.33 11.70
CA GLY A 157 -6.15 -41.66 12.71
C GLY A 157 -5.58 -40.36 13.28
N LEU A 158 -4.56 -39.77 12.64
CA LEU A 158 -3.86 -38.54 13.08
C LEU A 158 -4.17 -37.31 12.23
N LEU A 159 -5.16 -37.37 11.33
CA LEU A 159 -5.48 -36.28 10.39
C LEU A 159 -5.69 -34.92 11.06
N THR A 160 -6.41 -34.89 12.19
CA THR A 160 -6.77 -33.63 12.86
C THR A 160 -5.52 -32.89 13.37
N ILE A 161 -4.58 -33.61 13.99
CA ILE A 161 -3.35 -32.99 14.51
C ILE A 161 -2.41 -32.63 13.36
N TYR A 162 -2.32 -33.49 12.34
CA TYR A 162 -1.55 -33.25 11.13
C TYR A 162 -1.99 -31.96 10.43
N ARG A 163 -3.31 -31.82 10.16
CA ARG A 163 -3.88 -30.63 9.51
C ARG A 163 -3.61 -29.37 10.30
N LYS A 164 -3.77 -29.42 11.62
CA LYS A 164 -3.50 -28.27 12.50
C LYS A 164 -2.03 -27.84 12.40
N CYS A 165 -1.09 -28.78 12.45
CA CYS A 165 0.34 -28.47 12.31
C CYS A 165 0.68 -27.91 10.92
N CYS A 166 0.13 -28.47 9.82
CA CYS A 166 0.32 -27.92 8.49
C CYS A 166 -0.16 -26.46 8.39
N ASN A 167 -1.35 -26.18 8.92
CA ASN A 167 -1.90 -24.82 8.93
C ASN A 167 -1.05 -23.85 9.75
N VAL A 168 -0.50 -24.28 10.88
CA VAL A 168 0.43 -23.47 11.70
C VAL A 168 1.70 -23.16 10.93
N CYS A 169 2.35 -24.15 10.31
CA CYS A 169 3.58 -23.93 9.53
C CYS A 169 3.34 -23.01 8.33
N LEU A 170 2.26 -23.26 7.56
CA LEU A 170 1.89 -22.42 6.43
C LEU A 170 1.59 -20.98 6.88
N SER A 171 0.79 -20.81 7.93
CA SER A 171 0.45 -19.48 8.45
C SER A 171 1.67 -18.75 8.98
N SER A 172 2.58 -19.45 9.67
CA SER A 172 3.83 -18.87 10.15
C SER A 172 4.70 -18.41 8.99
N HIS A 173 4.89 -19.25 7.98
CA HIS A 173 5.69 -18.92 6.80
C HIS A 173 5.11 -17.74 6.02
N LEU A 174 3.79 -17.72 5.81
CA LEU A 174 3.11 -16.61 5.16
C LEU A 174 3.21 -15.33 5.98
N THR A 175 3.13 -15.42 7.31
CA THR A 175 3.30 -14.25 8.18
C THR A 175 4.71 -13.68 8.05
N THR A 176 5.75 -14.52 8.10
CA THR A 176 7.14 -14.10 7.89
C THR A 176 7.34 -13.47 6.51
N LEU A 177 6.70 -14.03 5.48
CA LEU A 177 6.77 -13.49 4.13
C LEU A 177 6.02 -12.15 4.04
N ILE A 178 4.87 -12.02 4.68
CA ILE A 178 4.15 -10.74 4.77
C ILE A 178 4.99 -9.70 5.48
N ASP A 179 5.72 -10.05 6.54
CA ASP A 179 6.51 -9.12 7.33
C ASP A 179 7.68 -8.48 6.55
N CYS A 180 8.06 -9.02 5.40
CA CYS A 180 9.05 -8.42 4.50
C CYS A 180 8.63 -7.04 3.95
N ASP A 181 9.62 -6.20 3.63
CA ASP A 181 9.43 -4.89 3.01
C ASP A 181 9.27 -5.05 1.50
N PHE A 182 8.02 -5.18 1.06
CA PHE A 182 7.65 -5.35 -0.35
C PHE A 182 7.15 -4.05 -0.97
N ASN A 183 7.54 -3.81 -2.22
CA ASN A 183 6.90 -2.80 -3.08
C ASN A 183 5.52 -3.29 -3.56
N PHE A 184 4.79 -2.46 -4.31
CA PHE A 184 3.43 -2.81 -4.72
C PHE A 184 3.41 -4.07 -5.60
N SER A 185 4.31 -4.20 -6.58
CA SER A 185 4.33 -5.35 -7.49
C SER A 185 4.63 -6.66 -6.76
N THR A 186 5.57 -6.67 -5.82
CA THR A 186 5.89 -7.85 -5.01
C THR A 186 4.77 -8.20 -4.03
N CYS A 187 4.14 -7.21 -3.38
CA CYS A 187 2.92 -7.41 -2.58
C CYS A 187 1.79 -8.06 -3.40
N LEU A 188 1.56 -7.53 -4.61
CA LEU A 188 0.54 -8.02 -5.53
C LEU A 188 0.79 -9.48 -5.93
N LEU A 189 2.03 -9.83 -6.27
CA LEU A 189 2.41 -11.21 -6.62
C LEU A 189 2.12 -12.19 -5.48
N VAL A 190 2.43 -11.82 -4.23
CA VAL A 190 2.13 -12.64 -3.06
C VAL A 190 0.64 -12.81 -2.86
N TYR A 191 -0.12 -11.71 -3.02
CA TYR A 191 -1.58 -11.72 -2.87
C TYR A 191 -2.24 -12.63 -3.91
N GLU A 192 -1.86 -12.49 -5.19
CA GLU A 192 -2.35 -13.34 -6.29
C GLU A 192 -2.00 -14.81 -6.10
N TRP A 193 -0.75 -15.10 -5.74
CA TRP A 193 -0.32 -16.46 -5.46
C TRP A 193 -1.13 -17.05 -4.30
N GLY A 194 -1.32 -16.29 -3.21
CA GLY A 194 -2.12 -16.71 -2.07
C GLY A 194 -3.58 -17.01 -2.46
N LEU A 195 -4.20 -16.16 -3.28
CA LEU A 195 -5.55 -16.37 -3.79
C LEU A 195 -5.65 -17.62 -4.66
N ASN A 196 -4.71 -17.82 -5.59
CA ASN A 196 -4.66 -19.00 -6.44
C ASN A 196 -4.47 -20.27 -5.61
N MET A 197 -3.65 -20.20 -4.56
CA MET A 197 -3.49 -21.27 -3.59
C MET A 197 -4.80 -21.59 -2.88
N CYS A 198 -5.54 -20.58 -2.40
CA CYS A 198 -6.82 -20.80 -1.74
C CYS A 198 -7.85 -21.41 -2.70
N LYS A 199 -7.92 -20.96 -3.95
CA LYS A 199 -8.80 -21.53 -4.99
C LYS A 199 -8.44 -22.98 -5.29
N SER A 200 -7.17 -23.26 -5.56
CA SER A 200 -6.67 -24.61 -5.90
C SER A 200 -6.80 -25.59 -4.74
N CYS A 201 -6.58 -25.13 -3.50
CA CYS A 201 -6.85 -25.92 -2.30
C CYS A 201 -8.35 -26.08 -2.02
N SER A 202 -9.20 -25.13 -2.39
CA SER A 202 -10.65 -25.32 -2.27
C SER A 202 -11.16 -26.41 -3.22
N GLU A 203 -10.61 -26.53 -4.43
CA GLU A 203 -11.03 -27.57 -5.38
C GLU A 203 -10.47 -28.97 -5.08
N LYS A 204 -9.24 -29.08 -4.55
CA LYS A 204 -8.58 -30.39 -4.31
C LYS A 204 -8.56 -30.83 -2.85
N LEU A 205 -8.62 -29.90 -1.92
CA LEU A 205 -8.38 -30.12 -0.48
C LEU A 205 -9.68 -29.98 0.34
N LEU A 206 -10.69 -29.26 -0.18
CA LEU A 206 -11.90 -28.85 0.53
C LEU A 206 -13.17 -28.66 -0.36
N GLN A 207 -13.88 -29.73 -0.77
CA GLN A 207 -15.35 -29.59 -1.04
C GLN A 207 -16.17 -30.86 -0.76
N PRO A 208 -17.48 -30.75 -0.39
CA PRO A 208 -18.26 -29.55 -0.06
C PRO A 208 -19.03 -29.63 1.28
N SER A 209 -18.93 -28.59 2.12
CA SER A 209 -20.07 -27.98 2.83
C SER A 209 -19.55 -26.89 3.77
N TRP A 210 -19.29 -25.69 3.25
CA TRP A 210 -19.34 -24.51 4.11
C TRP A 210 -20.82 -24.15 4.26
N THR A 211 -21.53 -24.86 5.14
CA THR A 211 -22.77 -24.31 5.66
C THR A 211 -22.40 -23.09 6.51
N LEU A 212 -23.14 -22.00 6.31
CA LEU A 212 -22.99 -20.71 6.99
C LEU A 212 -22.99 -20.81 8.54
N GLU A 213 -23.31 -21.99 9.08
CA GLU A 213 -23.39 -22.34 10.50
C GLU A 213 -22.12 -23.01 11.07
N GLN A 214 -21.13 -23.41 10.26
CA GLN A 214 -19.80 -23.83 10.74
C GLN A 214 -18.81 -22.65 10.78
N LYS A 215 -19.32 -21.46 11.11
CA LYS A 215 -18.53 -20.24 11.22
C LYS A 215 -17.55 -20.35 12.39
N VAL A 216 -16.29 -20.07 12.08
CA VAL A 216 -15.14 -19.89 12.98
C VAL A 216 -14.38 -21.18 13.33
N SER A 217 -13.89 -21.91 12.33
CA SER A 217 -12.65 -22.67 12.56
C SER A 217 -11.48 -21.69 12.72
N VAL A 218 -10.56 -21.97 13.65
CA VAL A 218 -9.33 -21.17 13.86
C VAL A 218 -8.52 -21.04 12.56
N GLU A 219 -8.60 -22.05 11.70
CA GLU A 219 -7.91 -22.15 10.42
C GLU A 219 -8.44 -21.13 9.39
N ALA A 220 -9.77 -20.94 9.33
CA ALA A 220 -10.39 -19.92 8.50
C ALA A 220 -10.04 -18.50 8.99
N LEU A 221 -9.99 -18.28 10.31
CA LEU A 221 -9.59 -17.00 10.89
C LEU A 221 -8.14 -16.62 10.58
N CYS A 222 -7.21 -17.58 10.60
CA CYS A 222 -5.81 -17.34 10.28
C CYS A 222 -5.63 -16.84 8.83
N LEU A 223 -6.26 -17.49 7.86
CA LEU A 223 -6.19 -17.07 6.46
C LEU A 223 -6.84 -15.70 6.24
N VAL A 224 -8.02 -15.47 6.82
CA VAL A 224 -8.68 -14.15 6.74
C VAL A 224 -7.77 -13.04 7.29
N ARG A 225 -7.08 -13.29 8.40
CA ARG A 225 -6.11 -12.34 8.97
C ARG A 225 -4.91 -12.11 8.06
N ILE A 226 -4.34 -13.16 7.48
CA ILE A 226 -3.20 -13.09 6.54
C ILE A 226 -3.58 -12.26 5.30
N PHE A 227 -4.72 -12.53 4.67
CA PHE A 227 -5.18 -11.75 3.51
C PHE A 227 -5.51 -10.30 3.88
N SER A 228 -6.14 -10.07 5.04
CA SER A 228 -6.42 -8.70 5.50
C SER A 228 -5.12 -7.93 5.70
N ASN A 229 -4.10 -8.54 6.31
CA ASN A 229 -2.78 -7.93 6.50
C ASN A 229 -2.08 -7.64 5.15
N LEU A 230 -2.18 -8.57 4.18
CA LEU A 230 -1.65 -8.35 2.83
C LEU A 230 -2.38 -7.21 2.12
N GLU A 231 -3.70 -7.10 2.23
CA GLU A 231 -4.46 -5.99 1.67
C GLU A 231 -3.99 -4.66 2.27
N GLU A 232 -3.84 -4.57 3.59
CA GLU A 232 -3.31 -3.34 4.23
C GLU A 232 -1.89 -3.01 3.75
N LYS A 233 -1.01 -4.01 3.62
CA LYS A 233 0.34 -3.80 3.08
C LYS A 233 0.31 -3.33 1.62
N LEU A 234 -0.55 -3.92 0.79
CA LEU A 234 -0.71 -3.54 -0.61
C LEU A 234 -1.23 -2.09 -0.72
N LEU A 235 -2.18 -1.69 0.13
CA LEU A 235 -2.66 -0.31 0.20
C LEU A 235 -1.57 0.66 0.66
N ALA A 236 -0.76 0.27 1.66
CA ALA A 236 0.37 1.08 2.11
C ALA A 236 1.43 1.25 1.03
N ALA A 237 1.77 0.16 0.31
CA ALA A 237 2.70 0.20 -0.82
C ALA A 237 2.17 1.06 -1.97
N ALA A 238 0.88 0.98 -2.29
CA ALA A 238 0.24 1.83 -3.29
C ALA A 238 0.35 3.32 -2.93
N LYS A 239 0.07 3.66 -1.66
CA LYS A 239 0.23 5.04 -1.15
C LYS A 239 1.67 5.51 -1.27
N GLU A 240 2.64 4.67 -0.91
CA GLU A 240 4.06 5.03 -1.02
C GLU A 240 4.52 5.25 -2.46
N GLU A 241 4.14 4.37 -3.39
CA GLU A 241 4.48 4.53 -4.81
C GLU A 241 3.86 5.79 -5.42
N VAL A 242 2.59 6.07 -5.11
CA VAL A 242 1.92 7.31 -5.52
C VAL A 242 2.65 8.53 -4.94
N ARG A 243 3.00 8.50 -3.65
CA ARG A 243 3.70 9.59 -2.97
C ARG A 243 5.03 9.91 -3.65
N GLU A 244 5.85 8.91 -3.88
CA GLU A 244 7.18 9.10 -4.48
C GLU A 244 7.07 9.53 -5.95
N ALA A 245 6.15 8.92 -6.73
CA ALA A 245 5.91 9.31 -8.11
C ALA A 245 5.41 10.76 -8.23
N LEU A 246 4.50 11.20 -7.34
CA LEU A 246 4.03 12.58 -7.30
C LEU A 246 5.14 13.56 -6.92
N LYS A 247 5.96 13.26 -5.89
CA LYS A 247 7.10 14.12 -5.50
C LYS A 247 8.16 14.24 -6.60
N GLU A 248 8.45 13.17 -7.32
CA GLU A 248 9.44 13.20 -8.42
C GLU A 248 8.93 14.01 -9.62
N THR A 249 7.62 13.89 -9.89
CA THR A 249 6.96 14.51 -11.04
C THR A 249 6.61 15.98 -10.79
N ILE A 250 6.17 16.31 -9.58
CA ILE A 250 5.59 17.59 -9.19
C ILE A 250 6.43 18.17 -8.05
N THR A 251 7.14 19.26 -8.34
CA THR A 251 7.76 20.09 -7.30
C THR A 251 7.45 21.55 -7.58
N PRO A 252 7.42 22.42 -6.55
CA PRO A 252 7.23 23.86 -6.72
C PRO A 252 8.10 24.53 -7.78
N ARG A 253 9.28 23.96 -8.04
CA ARG A 253 10.31 24.51 -8.94
C ARG A 253 10.45 23.75 -10.25
N LYS A 254 9.80 22.60 -10.40
CA LYS A 254 9.83 21.80 -11.63
C LYS A 254 8.47 21.87 -12.29
N LYS A 255 8.51 22.09 -13.60
CA LYS A 255 7.30 22.31 -14.37
C LYS A 255 6.60 20.97 -14.55
N LEU A 256 5.32 20.92 -14.22
CA LEU A 256 4.51 19.74 -14.46
C LEU A 256 4.26 19.55 -15.96
N VAL A 257 4.47 18.33 -16.45
CA VAL A 257 4.49 18.04 -17.89
C VAL A 257 3.07 17.88 -18.45
N THR A 258 2.22 17.02 -17.87
CA THR A 258 0.83 16.81 -18.32
C THR A 258 -0.10 16.33 -17.19
N ASP A 259 -1.39 16.60 -17.34
CA ASP A 259 -2.45 16.07 -16.46
C ASP A 259 -2.60 14.55 -16.63
N THR A 260 -2.35 14.03 -17.83
CA THR A 260 -2.32 12.57 -18.09
C THR A 260 -1.29 11.83 -17.25
N THR A 261 -0.14 12.44 -16.95
CA THR A 261 0.86 11.82 -16.07
C THR A 261 0.32 11.65 -14.65
N VAL A 262 -0.35 12.68 -14.12
CA VAL A 262 -0.95 12.64 -12.77
C VAL A 262 -2.08 11.61 -12.71
N VAL A 263 -2.95 11.57 -13.73
CA VAL A 263 -4.00 10.55 -13.82
C VAL A 263 -3.39 9.15 -13.82
N LYS A 264 -2.35 8.91 -14.64
CA LYS A 264 -1.69 7.61 -14.73
C LYS A 264 -1.10 7.16 -13.40
N ILE A 265 -0.37 8.03 -12.70
CA ILE A 265 0.19 7.75 -11.35
C ILE A 265 -0.92 7.29 -10.39
N LEU A 266 -2.10 7.91 -10.47
CA LEU A 266 -3.20 7.64 -9.56
C LEU A 266 -4.09 6.46 -10.00
N THR A 267 -3.96 5.96 -11.24
CA THR A 267 -4.74 4.84 -11.78
C THR A 267 -3.99 3.53 -11.93
N GLU A 268 -2.66 3.56 -12.09
CA GLU A 268 -1.83 2.36 -12.31
C GLU A 268 -2.06 1.26 -11.26
N GLY A 269 -2.07 1.61 -9.96
CA GLY A 269 -2.29 0.64 -8.90
C GLY A 269 -3.68 0.00 -8.92
N ALA A 270 -4.73 0.79 -9.20
CA ALA A 270 -6.10 0.28 -9.28
C ALA A 270 -6.30 -0.61 -10.52
N GLU A 271 -5.76 -0.21 -11.67
CA GLU A 271 -5.76 -1.01 -12.89
C GLU A 271 -5.06 -2.35 -12.68
N ALA A 272 -3.95 -2.37 -11.94
CA ALA A 272 -3.19 -3.59 -11.64
C ALA A 272 -3.93 -4.59 -10.73
N VAL A 273 -4.91 -4.17 -9.93
CA VAL A 273 -5.72 -5.08 -9.07
C VAL A 273 -7.10 -5.37 -9.63
N GLN A 274 -7.47 -4.77 -10.78
CA GLN A 274 -8.82 -4.82 -11.33
C GLN A 274 -9.31 -6.24 -11.60
N HIS A 275 -8.42 -7.13 -12.08
CA HIS A 275 -8.77 -8.53 -12.38
C HIS A 275 -8.94 -9.40 -11.13
N ILE A 276 -8.54 -8.91 -9.95
CA ILE A 276 -8.55 -9.68 -8.71
C ILE A 276 -9.89 -9.56 -8.00
N SER A 277 -10.30 -8.33 -7.65
CA SER A 277 -11.63 -8.07 -7.10
C SER A 277 -12.01 -6.59 -7.19
N GLU A 278 -13.31 -6.35 -7.36
CA GLU A 278 -13.91 -5.00 -7.34
C GLU A 278 -13.59 -4.27 -6.02
N ARG A 279 -13.78 -4.97 -4.89
CA ARG A 279 -13.56 -4.41 -3.55
C ARG A 279 -12.12 -3.97 -3.34
N LEU A 280 -11.13 -4.79 -3.74
CA LEU A 280 -9.72 -4.41 -3.59
C LEU A 280 -9.40 -3.21 -4.48
N ARG A 281 -9.93 -3.18 -5.71
CA ARG A 281 -9.78 -2.04 -6.61
C ARG A 281 -10.29 -0.77 -5.98
N GLU A 282 -11.55 -0.73 -5.53
CA GLU A 282 -12.15 0.43 -4.86
C GLU A 282 -11.32 0.91 -3.65
N ARG A 283 -10.77 -0.02 -2.87
CA ARG A 283 -9.89 0.32 -1.73
C ARG A 283 -8.57 0.96 -2.18
N VAL A 284 -7.95 0.45 -3.25
CA VAL A 284 -6.73 1.03 -3.83
C VAL A 284 -7.03 2.41 -4.41
N GLU A 285 -8.15 2.57 -5.12
CA GLU A 285 -8.60 3.87 -5.64
C GLU A 285 -8.71 4.91 -4.52
N VAL A 286 -9.41 4.58 -3.43
CA VAL A 286 -9.55 5.46 -2.25
C VAL A 286 -8.18 5.76 -1.64
N ALA A 287 -7.32 4.76 -1.48
CA ALA A 287 -5.98 4.93 -0.91
C ALA A 287 -5.12 5.90 -1.74
N CYS A 288 -5.13 5.78 -3.07
CA CYS A 288 -4.42 6.67 -3.98
C CYS A 288 -4.98 8.11 -3.91
N LEU A 289 -6.30 8.28 -3.84
CA LEU A 289 -6.93 9.59 -3.74
C LEU A 289 -6.66 10.29 -2.40
N GLU A 290 -6.67 9.54 -1.30
CA GLU A 290 -6.26 10.04 0.02
C GLU A 290 -4.80 10.52 0.01
N GLU A 291 -3.89 9.76 -0.60
CA GLU A 291 -2.50 10.19 -0.73
C GLU A 291 -2.35 11.41 -1.65
N PHE A 292 -3.14 11.50 -2.72
CA PHE A 292 -3.17 12.71 -3.55
C PHE A 292 -3.59 13.95 -2.75
N GLN A 293 -4.62 13.83 -1.91
CA GLN A 293 -5.04 14.91 -1.02
C GLN A 293 -3.93 15.29 -0.03
N HIS A 294 -3.25 14.30 0.55
CA HIS A 294 -2.12 14.52 1.46
C HIS A 294 -0.94 15.20 0.75
N PHE A 295 -0.64 14.77 -0.48
CA PHE A 295 0.36 15.40 -1.34
C PHE A 295 0.01 16.88 -1.60
N LEU A 296 -1.24 17.21 -1.96
CA LEU A 296 -1.64 18.60 -2.19
C LEU A 296 -1.48 19.47 -0.94
N TRP A 297 -1.78 18.93 0.24
CA TRP A 297 -1.55 19.64 1.51
C TRP A 297 -0.06 19.85 1.79
N SER A 298 0.78 18.83 1.52
CA SER A 298 2.24 18.97 1.60
C SER A 298 2.77 20.00 0.61
N TYR A 299 2.24 20.02 -0.62
CA TYR A 299 2.60 20.98 -1.66
C TYR A 299 2.25 22.41 -1.24
N GLU A 300 1.05 22.64 -0.69
CA GLU A 300 0.64 23.94 -0.12
C GLU A 300 1.63 24.43 0.95
N ASN A 301 2.04 23.55 1.86
CA ASN A 301 2.99 23.91 2.92
C ASN A 301 4.41 24.15 2.40
N GLU A 302 4.85 23.38 1.41
CA GLU A 302 6.16 23.56 0.78
C GLU A 302 6.24 24.92 0.10
N GLU A 303 5.22 25.30 -0.70
CA GLU A 303 5.11 26.63 -1.31
C GLU A 303 5.18 27.74 -0.24
N ARG A 304 4.42 27.59 0.85
CA ARG A 304 4.43 28.56 1.96
C ARG A 304 5.83 28.70 2.59
N SER A 305 6.56 27.60 2.74
CA SER A 305 7.93 27.59 3.29
C SER A 305 8.95 28.28 2.38
N LEU A 306 8.75 28.20 1.07
CA LEU A 306 9.61 28.85 0.07
C LEU A 306 9.46 30.38 0.03
N HIS A 307 8.42 30.92 0.68
CA HIS A 307 8.07 32.34 0.68
C HIS A 307 8.52 33.11 1.93
N GLN A 308 9.52 32.62 2.68
CA GLN A 308 10.13 33.39 3.76
C GLN A 308 10.72 34.73 3.25
N PRO A 309 10.56 35.84 4.00
CA PRO A 309 10.76 37.22 3.53
C PRO A 309 12.20 37.56 3.10
N ASP A 310 13.19 36.73 3.42
CA ASP A 310 14.61 37.01 3.17
C ASP A 310 15.13 36.54 1.79
N ARG A 311 14.31 35.88 0.96
CA ARG A 311 14.67 35.54 -0.42
C ARG A 311 13.74 36.19 -1.43
N PRO A 312 14.24 37.10 -2.28
CA PRO A 312 13.53 37.50 -3.49
C PRO A 312 13.38 36.25 -4.37
N SER A 313 12.18 35.66 -4.41
CA SER A 313 11.84 34.64 -5.41
C SER A 313 11.61 35.34 -6.74
N GLU A 314 12.24 34.83 -7.79
CA GLU A 314 12.03 35.26 -9.17
C GLU A 314 10.54 35.06 -9.54
N SER A 315 9.91 36.09 -10.10
CA SER A 315 8.49 36.09 -10.50
C SER A 315 8.09 34.92 -11.42
N CYS A 316 9.05 34.31 -12.11
CA CYS A 316 8.87 33.13 -12.95
C CYS A 316 8.47 31.88 -12.14
N THR A 317 9.09 31.65 -10.97
CA THR A 317 8.77 30.51 -10.09
C THR A 317 7.33 30.56 -9.56
N LYS A 318 6.77 31.76 -9.40
CA LYS A 318 5.39 31.95 -8.92
C LYS A 318 4.36 31.66 -9.99
N LEU A 319 4.66 31.94 -11.25
CA LEU A 319 3.80 31.58 -12.38
C LEU A 319 3.73 30.07 -12.59
N GLN A 320 4.82 29.37 -12.29
CA GLN A 320 4.90 27.91 -12.37
C GLN A 320 3.93 27.19 -11.41
N VAL A 321 3.74 27.72 -10.19
CA VAL A 321 2.74 27.21 -9.23
C VAL A 321 1.33 27.23 -9.83
N PHE A 322 0.99 28.29 -10.56
CA PHE A 322 -0.31 28.38 -11.26
C PHE A 322 -0.44 27.38 -12.38
N GLU A 323 0.61 27.20 -13.18
CA GLU A 323 0.61 26.21 -14.26
C GLU A 323 0.40 24.80 -13.68
N ASN A 324 1.07 24.49 -12.57
CA ASN A 324 0.90 23.24 -11.84
C ASN A 324 -0.56 23.08 -11.34
N CYS A 325 -1.15 24.13 -10.75
CA CYS A 325 -2.55 24.10 -10.28
C CYS A 325 -3.57 23.86 -11.41
N ILE A 326 -3.35 24.44 -12.59
CA ILE A 326 -4.20 24.20 -13.77
C ILE A 326 -4.15 22.73 -14.17
N VAL A 327 -2.94 22.15 -14.20
CA VAL A 327 -2.76 20.74 -14.55
C VAL A 327 -3.36 19.82 -13.48
N LEU A 328 -3.15 20.11 -12.20
CA LEU A 328 -3.73 19.36 -11.09
C LEU A 328 -5.26 19.38 -11.11
N ARG A 329 -5.87 20.53 -11.43
CA ARG A 329 -7.33 20.64 -11.58
C ARG A 329 -7.85 19.82 -12.75
N ALA A 330 -7.17 19.86 -13.90
CA ALA A 330 -7.54 19.06 -15.06
C ALA A 330 -7.43 17.55 -14.76
N ALA A 331 -6.36 17.13 -14.07
CA ALA A 331 -6.18 15.75 -13.63
C ALA A 331 -7.29 15.34 -12.66
N TRP A 332 -7.59 16.16 -11.65
CA TRP A 332 -8.68 15.89 -10.71
C TRP A 332 -10.03 15.73 -11.42
N HIS A 333 -10.35 16.62 -12.35
CA HIS A 333 -11.59 16.52 -13.12
C HIS A 333 -11.70 15.20 -13.89
N LYS A 334 -10.61 14.76 -14.52
CA LYS A 334 -10.55 13.45 -15.19
C LYS A 334 -10.73 12.30 -14.19
N LEU A 335 -10.10 12.37 -13.02
CA LEU A 335 -10.21 11.35 -11.98
C LEU A 335 -11.63 11.24 -11.43
N THR A 336 -12.36 12.34 -11.26
CA THR A 336 -13.78 12.30 -10.83
C THR A 336 -14.72 11.61 -11.83
N TYR A 337 -14.29 11.43 -13.09
CA TYR A 337 -15.02 10.65 -14.08
C TYR A 337 -14.63 9.17 -14.08
N ILE A 338 -13.37 8.86 -13.74
CA ILE A 338 -12.84 7.49 -13.67
C ILE A 338 -13.28 6.82 -12.36
N TYR A 339 -13.17 7.54 -11.25
CA TYR A 339 -13.47 7.06 -9.91
C TYR A 339 -14.77 7.66 -9.39
N ASN A 340 -15.50 6.88 -8.60
CA ASN A 340 -16.67 7.35 -7.88
C ASN A 340 -16.25 8.12 -6.62
N THR A 341 -15.69 9.32 -6.81
CA THR A 341 -15.22 10.17 -5.72
C THR A 341 -16.39 10.65 -4.87
N ASN A 342 -16.27 10.56 -3.54
CA ASN A 342 -17.27 11.13 -2.65
C ASN A 342 -17.25 12.68 -2.70
N ALA A 343 -18.40 13.30 -2.44
CA ALA A 343 -18.55 14.75 -2.57
C ALA A 343 -17.69 15.56 -1.58
N ASP A 344 -17.37 14.99 -0.42
CA ASP A 344 -16.53 15.63 0.61
C ASP A 344 -15.07 15.73 0.16
N MET A 345 -14.52 14.64 -0.40
CA MET A 345 -13.17 14.61 -0.95
C MET A 345 -13.05 15.52 -2.17
N ASP A 346 -14.04 15.52 -3.06
CA ASP A 346 -14.09 16.44 -4.20
C ASP A 346 -14.07 17.91 -3.76
N ALA A 347 -14.88 18.27 -2.76
CA ALA A 347 -14.88 19.61 -2.19
C ALA A 347 -13.50 19.97 -1.59
N LYS A 348 -12.91 19.08 -0.79
CA LYS A 348 -11.61 19.29 -0.14
C LYS A 348 -10.48 19.49 -1.13
N VAL A 349 -10.38 18.64 -2.16
CA VAL A 349 -9.32 18.76 -3.18
C VAL A 349 -9.47 20.06 -3.97
N LYS A 350 -10.69 20.41 -4.39
CA LYS A 350 -10.97 21.68 -5.07
C LYS A 350 -10.62 22.89 -4.21
N GLU A 351 -10.91 22.83 -2.91
CA GLU A 351 -10.59 23.89 -1.96
C GLU A 351 -9.08 24.06 -1.81
N ILE A 352 -8.31 22.96 -1.60
CA ILE A 352 -6.84 23.02 -1.47
C ILE A 352 -6.21 23.66 -2.71
N ILE A 353 -6.58 23.20 -3.92
CA ILE A 353 -6.06 23.78 -5.17
C ILE A 353 -6.39 25.27 -5.26
N SER A 354 -7.62 25.66 -4.91
CA SER A 354 -8.05 27.07 -4.96
C SER A 354 -7.29 27.96 -3.96
N ARG A 355 -6.99 27.45 -2.76
CA ARG A 355 -6.15 28.16 -1.78
C ARG A 355 -4.73 28.34 -2.28
N ILE A 356 -4.10 27.31 -2.83
CA ILE A 356 -2.74 27.41 -3.40
C ILE A 356 -2.69 28.48 -4.49
N GLU A 357 -3.68 28.55 -5.36
CA GLU A 357 -3.77 29.59 -6.39
C GLU A 357 -3.98 30.99 -5.80
N GLU A 358 -4.81 31.14 -4.78
CA GLU A 358 -5.03 32.42 -4.12
C GLU A 358 -3.77 32.93 -3.43
N GLU A 359 -3.11 32.07 -2.65
CA GLU A 359 -1.82 32.37 -2.03
C GLU A 359 -0.78 32.73 -3.09
N GLY A 360 -0.68 31.94 -4.17
CA GLY A 360 0.18 32.24 -5.32
C GLY A 360 -0.10 33.63 -5.92
N ARG A 361 -1.37 34.07 -5.99
CA ARG A 361 -1.74 35.39 -6.54
C ARG A 361 -1.27 36.49 -5.62
N GLU A 362 -1.48 36.31 -4.32
CA GLU A 362 -1.00 37.26 -3.33
C GLU A 362 0.52 37.38 -3.34
N TYR A 363 1.25 36.27 -3.46
CA TYR A 363 2.71 36.28 -3.51
C TYR A 363 3.27 36.89 -4.78
N LEU A 364 2.63 36.63 -5.93
CA LEU A 364 2.98 37.28 -7.20
C LEU A 364 2.78 38.79 -7.06
N TRP A 365 1.66 39.21 -6.48
CA TRP A 365 1.39 40.62 -6.23
C TRP A 365 2.40 41.23 -5.25
N LYS A 366 2.72 40.58 -4.13
CA LYS A 366 3.72 41.06 -3.17
C LYS A 366 5.09 41.31 -3.82
N ALA A 367 5.46 40.52 -4.82
CA ALA A 367 6.71 40.75 -5.58
C ALA A 367 6.61 41.93 -6.56
N ILE A 368 5.48 42.07 -7.25
CA ILE A 368 5.32 43.08 -8.31
C ILE A 368 4.97 44.47 -7.73
N ALA A 369 4.25 44.52 -6.60
CA ALA A 369 3.71 45.76 -6.04
C ALA A 369 4.76 46.84 -5.72
N PRO A 370 5.93 46.53 -5.11
CA PRO A 370 6.94 47.53 -4.81
C PRO A 370 7.49 48.19 -6.09
N GLU A 371 7.70 47.39 -7.14
CA GLU A 371 8.19 47.87 -8.43
C GLU A 371 7.14 48.74 -9.14
N VAL A 372 5.88 48.30 -9.16
CA VAL A 372 4.75 49.09 -9.68
C VAL A 372 4.65 50.43 -8.95
N LYS A 373 4.67 50.42 -7.61
CA LYS A 373 4.59 51.64 -6.80
C LYS A 373 5.77 52.58 -7.04
N ALA A 374 7.00 52.05 -7.07
CA ALA A 374 8.20 52.84 -7.29
C ALA A 374 8.20 53.49 -8.68
N THR A 375 7.80 52.72 -9.70
CA THR A 375 7.69 53.14 -11.10
C THR A 375 6.64 54.25 -11.23
N LEU A 376 5.42 54.01 -10.76
CA LEU A 376 4.29 54.95 -10.89
C LEU A 376 4.47 56.23 -10.06
N LYS A 377 5.12 56.16 -8.89
CA LYS A 377 5.44 57.35 -8.07
C LYS A 377 6.33 58.35 -8.81
N LYS A 378 7.23 57.87 -9.67
CA LYS A 378 8.13 58.70 -10.49
C LYS A 378 7.49 59.07 -11.84
N HIS A 379 6.64 58.20 -12.39
CA HIS A 379 6.06 58.30 -13.73
C HIS A 379 5.36 59.63 -14.06
N PHE A 380 4.61 60.19 -13.10
CA PHE A 380 3.92 61.49 -13.31
C PHE A 380 4.76 62.72 -12.91
N ARG A 381 6.00 62.52 -12.43
CA ARG A 381 6.91 63.59 -11.96
C ARG A 381 8.11 63.79 -12.87
N SER A 382 8.53 62.76 -13.60
CA SER A 382 9.63 62.82 -14.57
C SER A 382 9.11 62.71 -16.00
N HIS A 383 9.92 63.14 -16.98
CA HIS A 383 9.55 63.07 -18.40
C HIS A 383 9.80 61.69 -19.02
N ASP A 384 10.43 60.76 -18.28
CA ASP A 384 10.88 59.45 -18.76
C ASP A 384 9.74 58.42 -18.78
N SER A 385 9.80 57.44 -19.69
CA SER A 385 8.77 56.40 -19.91
C SER A 385 8.89 55.24 -18.92
N HIS A 386 8.84 55.55 -17.62
CA HIS A 386 9.05 54.57 -16.56
C HIS A 386 8.05 53.41 -16.62
N LEU A 387 6.80 53.68 -17.01
CA LEU A 387 5.78 52.63 -17.16
C LEU A 387 6.16 51.57 -18.20
N THR A 388 6.60 51.97 -19.39
CA THR A 388 7.00 51.01 -20.45
C THR A 388 8.16 50.12 -20.02
N LYS A 389 9.14 50.68 -19.28
CA LYS A 389 10.29 49.93 -18.76
C LYS A 389 9.89 48.82 -17.77
N PHE A 390 8.81 49.02 -17.02
CA PHE A 390 8.25 48.01 -16.12
C PHE A 390 7.34 47.01 -16.83
N LEU A 391 6.51 47.47 -17.77
CA LEU A 391 5.54 46.62 -18.46
C LEU A 391 6.20 45.60 -19.40
N VAL A 392 7.36 45.90 -19.98
CA VAL A 392 8.06 44.98 -20.90
C VAL A 392 8.50 43.66 -20.23
N PRO A 393 9.21 43.67 -19.08
CA PRO A 393 9.51 42.43 -18.34
C PRO A 393 8.25 41.68 -17.89
N LEU A 394 7.24 42.40 -17.40
CA LEU A 394 5.98 41.80 -16.98
C LEU A 394 5.26 41.11 -18.14
N LYS A 395 5.22 41.77 -19.31
CA LYS A 395 4.70 41.22 -20.57
C LYS A 395 5.41 39.94 -20.94
N SER A 396 6.74 39.92 -20.89
CA SER A 396 7.54 38.74 -21.22
C SER A 396 7.18 37.56 -20.31
N ASN A 397 7.06 37.80 -19.00
CA ASN A 397 6.72 36.75 -18.04
C ASN A 397 5.30 36.22 -18.22
N LEU A 398 4.31 37.11 -18.41
CA LEU A 398 2.92 36.70 -18.65
C LEU A 398 2.74 36.02 -20.01
N LEU A 399 3.56 36.39 -21.01
CA LEU A 399 3.57 35.73 -22.31
C LEU A 399 4.38 34.43 -22.32
N ALA A 400 5.30 34.21 -21.39
CA ALA A 400 6.00 32.94 -21.23
C ALA A 400 5.13 31.85 -20.57
N PHE A 401 3.99 32.24 -19.97
CA PHE A 401 3.01 31.31 -19.45
C PHE A 401 2.49 30.39 -20.56
N GLU A 402 2.57 29.08 -20.38
CA GLU A 402 2.25 28.13 -21.44
C GLU A 402 0.77 27.78 -21.50
N LYS A 403 0.06 27.85 -20.37
CA LYS A 403 -1.38 27.53 -20.28
C LYS A 403 -2.29 28.73 -20.57
N LYS A 404 -1.94 29.53 -21.58
CA LYS A 404 -2.76 30.68 -22.02
C LYS A 404 -4.13 30.21 -22.51
N GLY A 405 -5.13 31.06 -22.31
CA GLY A 405 -6.50 30.80 -22.77
C GLY A 405 -7.33 29.90 -21.86
N THR A 406 -6.83 29.53 -20.67
CA THR A 406 -7.61 28.90 -19.61
C THR A 406 -8.34 29.94 -18.75
N ASP A 407 -9.49 29.60 -18.18
CA ASP A 407 -10.26 30.50 -17.30
C ASP A 407 -9.43 30.95 -16.08
N SER A 408 -8.63 30.05 -15.51
CA SER A 408 -7.71 30.35 -14.41
C SER A 408 -6.63 31.38 -14.81
N TYR A 409 -6.06 31.27 -16.01
CA TYR A 409 -5.12 32.25 -16.53
C TYR A 409 -5.80 33.60 -16.80
N GLU A 410 -7.00 33.59 -17.38
CA GLU A 410 -7.77 34.82 -17.58
C GLU A 410 -8.08 35.53 -16.25
N MET A 411 -8.46 34.79 -15.21
CA MET A 411 -8.63 35.32 -13.86
C MET A 411 -7.34 35.93 -13.30
N LEU A 412 -6.19 35.27 -13.50
CA LEU A 412 -4.88 35.79 -13.09
C LEU A 412 -4.57 37.12 -13.79
N ILE A 413 -4.75 37.17 -15.11
CA ILE A 413 -4.51 38.38 -15.91
C ILE A 413 -5.44 39.52 -15.49
N ARG A 414 -6.73 39.23 -15.27
CA ARG A 414 -7.71 40.22 -14.78
C ARG A 414 -7.32 40.75 -13.40
N ALA A 415 -6.86 39.90 -12.49
CA ALA A 415 -6.40 40.31 -11.17
C ALA A 415 -5.17 41.21 -11.23
N VAL A 416 -4.17 40.85 -12.06
CA VAL A 416 -2.96 41.65 -12.28
C VAL A 416 -3.31 43.01 -12.90
N HIS A 417 -4.18 43.03 -13.92
CA HIS A 417 -4.68 44.24 -14.56
C HIS A 417 -5.36 45.16 -13.56
N HIS A 418 -6.36 44.65 -12.83
CA HIS A 418 -7.11 45.43 -11.84
C HIS A 418 -6.18 46.09 -10.82
N ARG A 419 -5.17 45.35 -10.37
CA ARG A 419 -4.24 45.81 -9.35
C ARG A 419 -3.26 46.87 -9.87
N ILE A 420 -2.76 46.73 -11.09
CA ILE A 420 -1.95 47.78 -11.74
C ILE A 420 -2.76 49.06 -11.95
N VAL A 421 -4.01 48.94 -12.40
CA VAL A 421 -4.91 50.09 -12.60
C VAL A 421 -5.17 50.82 -11.28
N MET A 422 -5.41 50.10 -10.19
CA MET A 422 -5.61 50.70 -8.87
C MET A 422 -4.40 51.53 -8.41
N GLU A 423 -3.20 50.98 -8.53
CA GLU A 423 -1.96 51.72 -8.20
C GLU A 423 -1.71 52.89 -9.16
N TYR A 424 -2.06 52.74 -10.45
CA TYR A 424 -1.96 53.81 -11.45
C TYR A 424 -2.87 55.00 -11.08
N VAL A 425 -4.13 54.74 -10.77
CA VAL A 425 -5.09 55.77 -10.34
C VAL A 425 -4.61 56.45 -9.05
N GLN A 426 -4.10 55.70 -8.09
CA GLN A 426 -3.58 56.26 -6.85
C GLN A 426 -2.36 57.18 -7.08
N ALA A 427 -1.45 56.76 -7.97
CA ALA A 427 -0.29 57.56 -8.36
C ALA A 427 -0.70 58.82 -9.14
N LEU A 428 -1.69 58.70 -10.04
CA LEU A 428 -2.26 59.81 -10.79
C LEU A 428 -2.88 60.85 -9.86
N LEU A 429 -3.75 60.43 -8.93
CA LEU A 429 -4.37 61.33 -7.94
C LEU A 429 -3.32 62.06 -7.10
N THR A 430 -2.25 61.35 -6.70
CA THR A 430 -1.15 61.92 -5.92
C THR A 430 -0.29 62.88 -6.75
N GLY A 431 -0.04 62.55 -8.01
CA GLY A 431 0.73 63.39 -8.95
C GLY A 431 -0.03 64.64 -9.34
N TYR A 432 -1.31 64.50 -9.70
CA TYR A 432 -2.19 65.59 -10.11
C TYR A 432 -2.35 66.65 -9.02
N ARG A 433 -2.58 66.24 -7.75
CA ARG A 433 -2.64 67.15 -6.59
C ARG A 433 -1.38 67.99 -6.39
N LYS A 434 -0.22 67.52 -6.86
CA LYS A 434 1.09 68.16 -6.67
C LYS A 434 1.57 68.91 -7.93
N SER A 435 0.78 68.94 -8.99
CA SER A 435 1.18 69.43 -10.32
C SER A 435 0.71 70.86 -10.60
N ARG A 436 1.52 71.64 -11.33
CA ARG A 436 1.15 73.00 -11.78
C ARG A 436 0.22 72.96 -13.00
N PRO A 437 -0.59 74.00 -13.30
CA PRO A 437 -1.53 74.01 -14.44
C PRO A 437 -0.90 73.69 -15.81
N LYS A 438 0.35 74.13 -16.04
CA LYS A 438 1.09 73.81 -17.28
C LYS A 438 1.48 72.32 -17.41
N GLN A 439 1.60 71.60 -16.29
CA GLN A 439 1.92 70.16 -16.24
C GLN A 439 0.66 69.28 -16.37
N GLN A 440 -0.54 69.83 -16.15
CA GLN A 440 -1.79 69.08 -16.27
C GLN A 440 -2.08 68.65 -17.73
N ARG A 441 -1.74 69.50 -18.71
CA ARG A 441 -1.84 69.14 -20.15
C ARG A 441 -0.90 68.00 -20.54
N SER A 442 0.32 67.98 -20.02
CA SER A 442 1.27 66.87 -20.25
C SER A 442 0.86 65.58 -19.56
N ILE A 443 0.19 65.65 -18.40
CA ILE A 443 -0.37 64.48 -17.72
C ILE A 443 -1.52 63.88 -18.55
N THR A 444 -2.39 64.72 -19.12
CA THR A 444 -3.54 64.28 -19.94
C THR A 444 -3.07 63.48 -21.16
N ARG A 445 -2.13 64.03 -21.94
CA ARG A 445 -1.55 63.33 -23.10
C ARG A 445 -0.82 62.03 -22.71
N ARG A 446 -0.25 61.98 -21.50
CA ARG A 446 0.42 60.77 -20.98
C ARG A 446 -0.57 59.68 -20.59
N ILE A 447 -1.74 60.04 -20.06
CA ILE A 447 -2.82 59.07 -19.77
C ILE A 447 -3.27 58.35 -21.04
N GLU A 448 -3.43 59.07 -22.15
CA GLU A 448 -3.79 58.47 -23.45
C GLU A 448 -2.74 57.46 -23.91
N GLN A 449 -1.45 57.82 -23.83
CA GLN A 449 -0.34 56.93 -24.20
C GLN A 449 -0.21 55.71 -23.27
N ASP A 450 -0.40 55.90 -21.97
CA ASP A 450 -0.36 54.84 -20.98
C ASP A 450 -1.55 53.88 -21.17
N TYR A 451 -2.73 54.40 -21.53
CA TYR A 451 -3.92 53.61 -21.84
C TYR A 451 -3.66 52.69 -23.03
N GLU A 452 -3.14 53.21 -24.16
CA GLU A 452 -2.79 52.40 -25.33
C GLU A 452 -1.76 51.30 -24.97
N THR A 453 -0.77 51.64 -24.14
CA THR A 453 0.28 50.69 -23.74
C THR A 453 -0.26 49.57 -22.82
N LEU A 454 -1.09 49.92 -21.83
CA LEU A 454 -1.73 48.95 -20.95
C LEU A 454 -2.74 48.09 -21.73
N GLN A 455 -3.51 48.68 -22.63
CA GLN A 455 -4.45 47.96 -23.48
C GLN A 455 -3.72 46.98 -24.39
N ASP A 456 -2.65 47.38 -25.09
CA ASP A 456 -1.83 46.48 -25.93
C ASP A 456 -1.29 45.30 -25.13
N LEU A 457 -0.81 45.53 -23.91
CA LEU A 457 -0.32 44.48 -23.02
C LEU A 457 -1.39 43.44 -22.71
N PHE A 458 -2.50 43.89 -22.11
CA PHE A 458 -3.50 42.98 -21.57
C PHE A 458 -4.35 42.32 -22.66
N VAL A 459 -4.59 43.01 -23.77
CA VAL A 459 -5.23 42.40 -24.95
C VAL A 459 -4.34 41.27 -25.50
N LYS A 460 -3.05 41.51 -25.71
CA LYS A 460 -2.13 40.46 -26.19
C LYS A 460 -1.95 39.29 -25.22
N CYS A 461 -2.07 39.53 -23.91
CA CYS A 461 -2.07 38.45 -22.94
C CYS A 461 -3.37 37.64 -22.97
N LEU A 462 -4.51 38.25 -23.29
CA LEU A 462 -5.82 37.59 -23.35
C LEU A 462 -6.18 37.03 -24.75
N GLU A 463 -5.46 37.41 -25.79
CA GLU A 463 -5.58 36.84 -27.13
C GLU A 463 -5.33 35.32 -27.06
N ARG A 464 -6.37 34.54 -27.38
CA ARG A 464 -6.25 33.09 -27.53
C ARG A 464 -5.31 32.83 -28.71
N THR A 465 -4.17 32.20 -28.47
CA THR A 465 -3.35 31.63 -29.54
C THR A 465 -4.19 30.59 -30.28
N SER A 466 -4.72 30.98 -31.43
CA SER A 466 -5.40 30.07 -32.35
C SER A 466 -4.36 29.19 -33.02
N ASP A 467 -3.94 28.11 -32.35
CA ASP A 467 -3.14 27.05 -32.97
C ASP A 467 -3.47 25.67 -32.39
N HIS A 468 -4.57 25.11 -32.90
CA HIS A 468 -4.57 23.70 -33.29
C HIS A 468 -4.74 23.67 -34.81
N HIS A 469 -3.64 23.33 -35.49
CA HIS A 469 -3.62 22.89 -36.88
C HIS A 469 -4.57 21.70 -37.05
N PHE A 470 -5.83 21.96 -37.39
CA PHE A 470 -6.62 21.03 -38.18
C PHE A 470 -6.32 21.32 -39.64
N GLY A 471 -5.60 20.39 -40.27
CA GLY A 471 -5.38 20.39 -41.70
C GLY A 471 -6.71 20.36 -42.44
N HIS A 472 -7.06 21.46 -43.08
CA HIS A 472 -7.98 21.45 -44.20
C HIS A 472 -7.30 22.10 -45.40
N GLY A 473 -6.68 21.22 -46.19
CA GLY A 473 -6.31 21.53 -47.56
C GLY A 473 -7.57 21.92 -48.33
N ARG A 474 -7.65 23.20 -48.70
CA ARG A 474 -8.45 23.62 -49.85
C ARG A 474 -7.59 23.42 -51.09
N HIS A 475 -7.91 22.42 -51.90
CA HIS A 475 -7.75 22.56 -53.34
C HIS A 475 -9.13 22.63 -53.99
N SER A 476 -9.31 23.77 -54.65
CA SER A 476 -10.40 24.23 -55.46
C SER A 476 -10.73 23.31 -56.65
N GLN A 477 -12.04 23.12 -56.84
CA GLN A 477 -12.80 23.07 -58.10
C GLN A 477 -12.07 22.66 -59.40
N SER A 478 -12.64 21.65 -60.08
CA SER A 478 -12.85 21.75 -61.52
C SER A 478 -14.23 21.21 -61.90
N ARG A 479 -14.99 22.06 -62.59
CA ARG A 479 -16.22 21.73 -63.31
C ARG A 479 -15.84 21.02 -64.61
N ARG A 480 -16.39 19.82 -64.84
CA ARG A 480 -17.15 19.44 -66.04
C ARG A 480 -17.81 18.09 -65.80
#